data_AF-A0A653ZGS4-F1
#
_entry.id   AF-A0A653ZGS4-F1
#
_cell.length_a   1.000
_cell.length_b   1.000
_cell.length_c   1.000
_cell.angle_alpha   90.00
_cell.angle_beta   90.00
_cell.angle_gamma   90.00
#
_symmetry.space_group_name_H-M   'P 1'
#
loop_
_entity.id
_entity.type
_entity.pdbx_description
1 polymer ?
#
loop_
_entity_poly.entity_id
_entity_poly.type
_entity_poly.pdbx_seq_one_letter_code
_entity_poly.pdbx_strand_id
1 'polypeptide(L)'
;MDSTGSGVLPAVQEPVPGRRSQRVGIVIALLLVILVAAVVAYNLGRGRTPLGAEPEPSTTPTPTATAVPDPVAVEGLTATLLDPQGGGSEDDGEAPLAVDGDPATGWSTLTYFQQLGPGGLKTGLGLAIDLGEERDVAEVDLAFDGAPTSATVFASDTPPTGVDGLTAVASVDDAGQEAGLELEDPVRARYLVVWLTALPPVDGGFSGGLREIAVTEVPRA
;
A
#
# COMPACT_ATOMS: atom_id res chain seq x y z
N MET A 1 -36.33 -70.95 -48.56
CA MET A 1 -37.35 -70.47 -47.61
C MET A 1 -36.65 -70.29 -46.27
N ASP A 2 -36.68 -69.05 -45.81
CA ASP A 2 -35.94 -68.43 -44.71
C ASP A 2 -36.28 -68.99 -43.32
N SER A 3 -35.37 -68.83 -42.35
CA SER A 3 -35.58 -67.93 -41.20
C SER A 3 -34.63 -68.21 -40.02
N THR A 4 -34.28 -67.11 -39.34
CA THR A 4 -33.35 -66.84 -38.24
C THR A 4 -33.81 -67.39 -36.87
N GLY A 5 -32.89 -67.62 -35.91
CA GLY A 5 -33.27 -67.79 -34.51
C GLY A 5 -32.12 -67.86 -33.47
N SER A 6 -32.00 -66.78 -32.69
CA SER A 6 -31.15 -66.45 -31.54
C SER A 6 -30.95 -67.51 -30.43
N GLY A 7 -29.82 -67.42 -29.71
CA GLY A 7 -29.39 -68.37 -28.67
C GLY A 7 -29.74 -68.03 -27.22
N VAL A 8 -29.34 -68.93 -26.30
CA VAL A 8 -29.06 -68.72 -24.85
C VAL A 8 -28.17 -69.89 -24.39
N LEU A 9 -27.01 -69.63 -23.78
CA LEU A 9 -26.26 -70.64 -22.99
C LEU A 9 -26.52 -70.40 -21.50
N PRO A 10 -26.70 -71.44 -20.67
CA PRO A 10 -27.00 -71.30 -19.25
C PRO A 10 -25.77 -70.89 -18.43
N ALA A 11 -25.97 -70.00 -17.46
CA ALA A 11 -24.93 -69.58 -16.52
C ALA A 11 -24.62 -70.71 -15.51
N VAL A 12 -23.37 -71.16 -15.47
CA VAL A 12 -22.81 -72.00 -14.42
C VAL A 12 -22.58 -71.11 -13.19
N GLN A 13 -23.17 -71.48 -12.04
CA GLN A 13 -22.92 -70.80 -10.77
C GLN A 13 -21.66 -71.37 -10.10
N GLU A 14 -20.68 -70.52 -9.79
CA GLU A 14 -19.50 -70.91 -9.00
C GLU A 14 -19.81 -70.97 -7.48
N PRO A 15 -19.22 -71.92 -6.74
CA PRO A 15 -19.50 -72.11 -5.32
C PRO A 15 -18.88 -71.00 -4.44
N VAL A 16 -19.68 -70.45 -3.52
CA VAL A 16 -19.26 -69.40 -2.57
C VAL A 16 -18.37 -70.00 -1.45
N PRO A 17 -17.16 -69.45 -1.19
CA PRO A 17 -16.26 -69.95 -0.14
C PRO A 17 -16.80 -69.80 1.29
N GLY A 18 -16.67 -70.85 2.09
CA GLY A 18 -17.19 -70.93 3.47
C GLY A 18 -16.39 -70.15 4.54
N ARG A 19 -17.11 -69.65 5.54
CA ARG A 19 -16.72 -68.74 6.66
C ARG A 19 -15.43 -69.01 7.46
N ARG A 20 -14.75 -70.15 7.28
CA ARG A 20 -13.45 -70.45 7.94
C ARG A 20 -12.25 -69.89 7.18
N SER A 21 -12.30 -69.82 5.84
CA SER A 21 -11.25 -69.19 5.04
C SER A 21 -11.21 -67.67 5.20
N GLN A 22 -12.36 -67.05 5.47
CA GLN A 22 -12.47 -65.61 5.74
C GLN A 22 -11.75 -65.20 7.02
N ARG A 23 -11.78 -66.02 8.08
CA ARG A 23 -11.11 -65.70 9.35
C ARG A 23 -9.59 -65.77 9.23
N VAL A 24 -9.07 -66.76 8.49
CA VAL A 24 -7.62 -66.86 8.20
C VAL A 24 -7.17 -65.68 7.33
N GLY A 25 -7.96 -65.32 6.31
CA GLY A 25 -7.69 -64.14 5.48
C GLY A 25 -7.65 -62.83 6.28
N ILE A 26 -8.56 -62.66 7.25
CA ILE A 26 -8.59 -61.48 8.12
C ILE A 26 -7.36 -61.42 9.04
N VAL A 27 -6.96 -62.55 9.65
CA VAL A 27 -5.76 -62.58 10.51
C VAL A 27 -4.49 -62.27 9.72
N ILE A 28 -4.34 -62.82 8.51
CA ILE A 28 -3.21 -62.51 7.63
C ILE A 28 -3.22 -61.04 7.20
N ALA A 29 -4.38 -60.49 6.85
CA ALA A 29 -4.51 -59.07 6.52
C ALA A 29 -4.14 -58.16 7.69
N LEU A 30 -4.58 -58.48 8.91
CA LEU A 30 -4.22 -57.72 10.12
C LEU A 30 -2.72 -57.80 10.42
N LEU A 31 -2.11 -58.97 10.28
CA LEU A 31 -0.65 -59.13 10.45
C LEU A 31 0.14 -58.35 9.40
N LEU A 32 -0.33 -58.31 8.15
CA LEU A 32 0.27 -57.49 7.09
C LEU A 32 0.15 -55.99 7.40
N VAL A 33 -1.00 -55.54 7.90
CA VAL A 33 -1.19 -54.13 8.30
C VAL A 33 -0.25 -53.75 9.43
N ILE A 34 -0.10 -54.62 10.45
CA ILE A 34 0.82 -54.39 11.57
C ILE A 34 2.28 -54.34 11.07
N LEU A 35 2.65 -55.25 10.16
CA LEU A 35 3.99 -55.28 9.57
C LEU A 35 4.28 -54.00 8.76
N VAL A 36 3.33 -53.55 7.94
CA VAL A 36 3.45 -52.30 7.17
C VAL A 36 3.58 -51.10 8.11
N ALA A 37 2.77 -51.03 9.17
CA ALA A 37 2.85 -49.97 10.16
C ALA A 37 4.21 -49.93 10.88
N ALA A 38 4.76 -51.10 11.23
CA ALA A 38 6.08 -51.21 11.86
C ALA A 38 7.21 -50.75 10.92
N VAL A 39 7.15 -51.12 9.64
CA VAL A 39 8.12 -50.68 8.63
C VAL A 39 8.06 -49.17 8.41
N VAL A 40 6.85 -48.59 8.33
CA VAL A 40 6.65 -47.14 8.20
C VAL A 40 7.20 -46.40 9.41
N ALA A 41 6.91 -46.86 10.64
CA ALA A 41 7.42 -46.25 11.86
C ALA A 41 8.95 -46.33 11.95
N TYR A 42 9.53 -47.45 11.55
CA TYR A 42 10.98 -47.65 11.49
C TYR A 42 11.66 -46.71 10.47
N ASN A 43 11.03 -46.49 9.31
CA ASN A 43 11.52 -45.57 8.29
C ASN A 43 11.46 -44.11 8.76
N LEU A 44 10.34 -43.69 9.37
CA LEU A 44 10.16 -42.34 9.91
C LEU A 44 11.14 -42.04 11.05
N GLY A 45 11.37 -42.99 11.96
CA GLY A 45 12.32 -42.83 13.07
C GLY A 45 13.77 -42.64 12.63
N ARG A 46 14.09 -42.96 11.37
CA ARG A 46 15.40 -42.75 10.75
C ARG A 46 15.44 -41.58 9.76
N GLY A 47 14.39 -40.74 9.74
CA GLY A 47 14.34 -39.56 8.85
C GLY A 47 14.10 -39.90 7.38
N ARG A 48 13.59 -41.09 7.06
CA ARG A 48 13.23 -41.51 5.70
C ARG A 48 11.72 -41.39 5.48
N THR A 49 11.30 -41.34 4.22
CA THR A 49 9.88 -41.38 3.83
C THR A 49 9.23 -42.71 4.28
N PRO A 50 7.87 -42.80 4.37
CA PRO A 50 7.17 -44.03 4.78
C PRO A 50 7.57 -45.30 4.00
N LEU A 51 7.97 -45.13 2.74
CA LEU A 51 8.41 -46.20 1.83
C LEU A 51 9.93 -46.46 1.85
N GLY A 52 10.68 -45.75 2.71
CA GLY A 52 12.11 -45.96 2.92
C GLY A 52 13.04 -45.18 1.98
N ALA A 53 12.51 -44.26 1.18
CA ALA A 53 13.34 -43.36 0.38
C ALA A 53 13.92 -42.22 1.22
N GLU A 54 15.15 -41.82 0.93
CA GLU A 54 15.81 -40.65 1.52
C GLU A 54 15.16 -39.36 0.97
N PRO A 55 14.87 -38.35 1.80
CA PRO A 55 14.29 -37.10 1.30
C PRO A 55 15.32 -36.38 0.42
N GLU A 56 15.06 -36.32 -0.89
CA GLU A 56 15.79 -35.45 -1.81
C GLU A 56 15.54 -33.98 -1.42
N PRO A 57 16.57 -33.13 -1.32
CA PRO A 57 16.37 -31.71 -1.07
C PRO A 57 15.63 -31.08 -2.25
N SER A 58 14.37 -30.74 -2.04
CA SER A 58 13.62 -29.92 -2.99
C SER A 58 14.18 -28.50 -2.95
N THR A 59 15.06 -28.16 -3.90
CA THR A 59 15.40 -26.77 -4.24
C THR A 59 14.23 -26.16 -5.02
N THR A 60 13.13 -25.87 -4.34
CA THR A 60 12.16 -24.91 -4.84
C THR A 60 12.65 -23.54 -4.39
N PRO A 61 12.99 -22.60 -5.30
CA PRO A 61 13.23 -21.22 -4.88
C PRO A 61 11.93 -20.72 -4.28
N THR A 62 11.94 -20.47 -2.97
CA THR A 62 10.93 -19.64 -2.34
C THR A 62 11.04 -18.28 -3.03
N PRO A 63 9.96 -17.67 -3.54
CA PRO A 63 10.05 -16.27 -3.93
C PRO A 63 10.47 -15.52 -2.68
N THR A 64 11.70 -15.01 -2.66
CA THR A 64 12.08 -13.99 -1.70
C THR A 64 11.03 -12.90 -1.87
N ALA A 65 10.13 -12.76 -0.91
CA ALA A 65 9.34 -11.54 -0.80
C ALA A 65 10.39 -10.45 -0.66
N THR A 66 10.58 -9.65 -1.72
CA THR A 66 11.30 -8.39 -1.62
C THR A 66 10.60 -7.65 -0.48
N ALA A 67 11.27 -7.50 0.65
CA ALA A 67 10.77 -6.65 1.72
C ALA A 67 10.63 -5.26 1.11
N VAL A 68 9.40 -4.76 1.01
CA VAL A 68 9.19 -3.33 0.73
C VAL A 68 9.79 -2.62 1.93
N PRO A 69 10.83 -1.79 1.74
CA PRO A 69 11.43 -1.09 2.86
C PRO A 69 10.37 -0.22 3.54
N ASP A 70 10.42 -0.18 4.88
CA ASP A 70 9.47 0.62 5.66
C ASP A 70 9.60 2.11 5.27
N PRO A 71 8.48 2.85 5.21
CA PRO A 71 8.52 4.28 4.93
C PRO A 71 9.35 5.05 5.97
N VAL A 72 10.09 6.07 5.52
CA VAL A 72 11.00 6.88 6.34
C VAL A 72 10.70 8.37 6.14
N ALA A 73 10.73 9.14 7.22
CA ALA A 73 10.57 10.60 7.16
C ALA A 73 11.74 11.26 6.42
N VAL A 74 11.42 12.20 5.53
CA VAL A 74 12.40 13.00 4.79
C VAL A 74 12.84 14.18 5.65
N GLU A 75 14.13 14.27 5.92
CA GLU A 75 14.74 15.39 6.65
C GLU A 75 15.30 16.46 5.71
N GLY A 76 15.53 17.67 6.23
CA GLY A 76 16.22 18.74 5.50
C GLY A 76 15.38 19.38 4.39
N LEU A 77 14.05 19.31 4.52
CA LEU A 77 13.12 19.99 3.65
C LEU A 77 13.36 21.51 3.68
N THR A 78 13.13 22.17 2.56
CA THR A 78 13.06 23.63 2.51
C THR A 78 11.77 24.06 1.84
N ALA A 79 11.19 25.16 2.32
CA ALA A 79 9.93 25.68 1.81
C ALA A 79 10.09 27.12 1.33
N THR A 80 9.42 27.44 0.23
CA THR A 80 9.35 28.79 -0.35
C THR A 80 7.91 29.11 -0.74
N LEU A 81 7.51 30.36 -0.59
CA LEU A 81 6.17 30.79 -1.00
C LEU A 81 5.96 30.58 -2.50
N LEU A 82 4.78 30.07 -2.85
CA LEU A 82 4.29 29.93 -4.20
C LEU A 82 2.93 30.63 -4.34
N ASP A 83 2.95 31.87 -4.83
CA ASP A 83 1.76 32.68 -5.10
C ASP A 83 1.85 33.37 -6.48
N PRO A 84 1.75 32.61 -7.60
CA PRO A 84 1.84 33.14 -8.96
C PRO A 84 0.77 34.17 -9.34
N GLN A 85 -0.36 34.19 -8.62
CA GLN A 85 -1.45 35.16 -8.81
C GLN A 85 -1.32 36.35 -7.83
N GLY A 86 -0.26 36.38 -7.03
CA GLY A 86 0.03 37.40 -6.04
C GLY A 86 0.85 38.57 -6.57
N GLY A 87 0.86 39.64 -5.78
CA GLY A 87 1.69 40.83 -6.03
C GLY A 87 2.95 40.90 -5.17
N GLY A 88 3.33 39.81 -4.49
CA GLY A 88 4.51 39.76 -3.61
C GLY A 88 4.32 40.40 -2.22
N SER A 89 3.08 40.45 -1.72
CA SER A 89 2.73 41.01 -0.40
C SER A 89 2.60 39.97 0.72
N GLU A 90 2.59 38.68 0.38
CA GLU A 90 2.58 37.58 1.34
C GLU A 90 3.92 37.48 2.07
N ASP A 91 3.90 36.95 3.30
CA ASP A 91 5.11 36.83 4.11
C ASP A 91 5.95 35.60 3.71
N ASP A 92 6.80 35.78 2.69
CA ASP A 92 7.74 34.76 2.22
C ASP A 92 8.78 34.37 3.30
N GLY A 93 8.99 35.23 4.31
CA GLY A 93 9.98 34.98 5.37
C GLY A 93 9.59 33.82 6.30
N GLU A 94 8.30 33.51 6.40
CA GLU A 94 7.77 32.46 7.28
C GLU A 94 7.66 31.10 6.60
N ALA A 95 7.79 31.01 5.28
CA ALA A 95 7.67 29.74 4.54
C ALA A 95 8.54 28.61 5.12
N PRO A 96 9.82 28.83 5.51
CA PRO A 96 10.66 27.78 6.11
C PRO A 96 10.14 27.23 7.44
N LEU A 97 9.27 27.96 8.15
CA LEU A 97 8.69 27.50 9.42
C LEU A 97 7.70 26.35 9.23
N ALA A 98 7.14 26.19 8.03
CA ALA A 98 6.20 25.10 7.75
C ALA A 98 6.88 23.72 7.61
N VAL A 99 8.21 23.64 7.74
CA VAL A 99 8.98 22.39 7.62
C VAL A 99 10.12 22.34 8.66
N ASP A 100 9.97 23.08 9.76
CA ASP A 100 11.02 23.20 10.79
C ASP A 100 10.93 22.12 11.90
N GLY A 101 9.86 21.32 11.88
CA GLY A 101 9.59 20.26 12.84
C GLY A 101 8.94 20.75 14.15
N ASP A 102 8.48 22.00 14.22
CA ASP A 102 7.78 22.57 15.36
C ASP A 102 6.34 22.99 14.96
N PRO A 103 5.31 22.20 15.32
CA PRO A 103 3.91 22.53 14.97
C PRO A 103 3.35 23.76 15.70
N ALA A 104 4.14 24.44 16.54
CA ALA A 104 3.81 25.71 17.16
C ALA A 104 4.25 26.94 16.34
N THR A 105 5.11 26.76 15.34
CA THR A 105 5.46 27.76 14.32
C THR A 105 4.69 27.45 13.03
N GLY A 106 4.87 28.28 12.00
CA GLY A 106 4.20 28.08 10.72
C GLY A 106 4.25 29.29 9.81
N TRP A 107 3.84 29.06 8.57
CA TRP A 107 3.54 30.10 7.60
C TRP A 107 2.04 30.38 7.58
N SER A 108 1.67 31.67 7.54
CA SER A 108 0.28 32.11 7.41
C SER A 108 0.06 32.94 6.15
N THR A 109 -1.12 32.82 5.56
CA THR A 109 -1.56 33.71 4.50
C THR A 109 -1.94 35.07 5.07
N LEU A 110 -1.94 36.10 4.21
CA LEU A 110 -2.72 37.30 4.49
C LEU A 110 -4.21 36.98 4.70
N THR A 111 -4.94 37.93 5.29
CA THR A 111 -6.41 37.87 5.35
C THR A 111 -7.02 38.36 4.04
N TYR A 112 -7.88 37.54 3.46
CA TYR A 112 -8.57 37.80 2.20
C TYR A 112 -10.06 38.06 2.43
N PHE A 113 -10.63 39.03 1.69
CA PHE A 113 -12.08 39.31 1.74
C PHE A 113 -12.92 38.37 0.86
N GLN A 114 -12.27 37.56 0.03
CA GLN A 114 -12.89 36.59 -0.87
C GLN A 114 -12.16 35.26 -0.73
N GLN A 115 -12.90 34.15 -0.88
CA GLN A 115 -12.34 32.80 -0.80
C GLN A 115 -11.42 32.50 -2.00
N LEU A 116 -10.57 31.49 -1.86
CA LEU A 116 -9.76 30.90 -2.93
C LEU A 116 -10.53 29.83 -3.73
N GLY A 117 -9.86 29.20 -4.69
CA GLY A 117 -10.37 28.07 -5.44
C GLY A 117 -11.27 28.46 -6.62
N PRO A 118 -12.08 27.52 -7.13
CA PRO A 118 -12.94 27.76 -8.29
C PRO A 118 -13.91 28.94 -8.09
N GLY A 119 -13.76 29.97 -8.91
CA GLY A 119 -14.57 31.20 -8.82
C GLY A 119 -14.19 32.14 -7.67
N GLY A 120 -13.13 31.82 -6.94
CA GLY A 120 -12.54 32.66 -5.89
C GLY A 120 -11.63 33.76 -6.42
N LEU A 121 -10.96 34.46 -5.51
CA LEU A 121 -10.00 35.52 -5.82
C LEU A 121 -8.79 35.01 -6.62
N LYS A 122 -8.33 33.81 -6.28
CA LYS A 122 -7.21 33.09 -6.87
C LYS A 122 -7.60 31.62 -6.94
N THR A 123 -7.03 30.87 -7.88
CA THR A 123 -7.14 29.40 -7.88
C THR A 123 -6.54 28.75 -6.62
N GLY A 124 -5.64 29.47 -5.93
CA GLY A 124 -5.04 29.13 -4.65
C GLY A 124 -3.71 29.83 -4.46
N LEU A 125 -2.98 29.42 -3.43
CA LEU A 125 -1.58 29.75 -3.14
C LEU A 125 -1.03 28.69 -2.19
N GLY A 126 0.27 28.66 -1.96
CA GLY A 126 0.83 27.78 -0.93
C GLY A 126 2.33 27.76 -0.94
N LEU A 127 2.92 26.61 -0.66
CA LEU A 127 4.36 26.45 -0.51
C LEU A 127 4.91 25.42 -1.50
N ALA A 128 6.05 25.74 -2.10
CA ALA A 128 6.88 24.79 -2.81
C ALA A 128 7.91 24.21 -1.84
N ILE A 129 7.98 22.88 -1.77
CA ILE A 129 8.85 22.13 -0.86
C ILE A 129 9.95 21.48 -1.69
N ASP A 130 11.21 21.87 -1.49
CA ASP A 130 12.38 21.17 -2.07
C ASP A 130 12.78 20.04 -1.12
N LEU A 131 12.74 18.81 -1.62
CA LEU A 131 13.16 17.61 -0.89
C LEU A 131 14.69 17.43 -0.89
N GLY A 132 15.43 18.36 -1.51
CA GLY A 132 16.88 18.37 -1.66
C GLY A 132 17.39 17.54 -2.83
N GLU A 133 16.75 16.40 -3.10
CA GLU A 133 16.99 15.54 -4.26
C GLU A 133 15.71 14.78 -4.64
N GLU A 134 15.76 13.99 -5.71
CA GLU A 134 14.60 13.19 -6.14
C GLU A 134 14.32 12.02 -5.18
N ARG A 135 13.19 12.07 -4.48
CA ARG A 135 12.69 11.11 -3.50
C ARG A 135 11.52 10.31 -4.06
N ASP A 136 11.26 9.13 -3.51
CA ASP A 136 10.09 8.31 -3.85
C ASP A 136 9.02 8.50 -2.75
N VAL A 137 8.25 9.59 -2.84
CA VAL A 137 7.30 10.08 -1.81
C VAL A 137 6.08 9.19 -1.70
N ALA A 138 5.69 8.81 -0.49
CA ALA A 138 4.52 7.96 -0.22
C ALA A 138 3.43 8.63 0.61
N GLU A 139 3.77 9.58 1.48
CA GLU A 139 2.79 10.25 2.33
C GLU A 139 3.22 11.70 2.58
N VAL A 140 2.21 12.56 2.72
CA VAL A 140 2.37 13.96 3.12
C VAL A 140 1.41 14.25 4.27
N ASP A 141 1.96 14.63 5.41
CA ASP A 141 1.18 15.08 6.57
C ASP A 141 1.15 16.60 6.61
N LEU A 142 -0.04 17.15 6.78
CA LEU A 142 -0.30 18.59 6.81
C LEU A 142 -0.89 18.99 8.16
N ALA A 143 -0.24 19.92 8.84
CA ALA A 143 -0.81 20.64 9.97
C ALA A 143 -1.23 22.05 9.52
N PHE A 144 -2.52 22.30 9.43
CA PHE A 144 -3.05 23.59 9.01
C PHE A 144 -3.12 24.59 10.18
N ASP A 145 -2.96 25.87 9.86
CA ASP A 145 -3.36 26.97 10.75
C ASP A 145 -4.82 27.34 10.47
N GLY A 146 -5.72 26.82 11.31
CA GLY A 146 -7.17 26.99 11.17
C GLY A 146 -7.86 25.89 10.37
N ALA A 147 -9.20 25.84 10.51
CA ALA A 147 -10.07 24.88 9.84
C ALA A 147 -11.48 25.47 9.63
N PRO A 148 -12.21 25.08 8.57
CA PRO A 148 -11.82 24.11 7.55
C PRO A 148 -10.82 24.66 6.50
N THR A 149 -9.96 23.79 5.97
CA THR A 149 -8.98 24.13 4.93
C THR A 149 -9.02 23.07 3.82
N SER A 150 -9.02 23.48 2.55
CA SER A 150 -8.84 22.56 1.41
C SER A 150 -7.46 22.74 0.80
N ALA A 151 -6.83 21.64 0.40
CA ALA A 151 -5.50 21.65 -0.20
C ALA A 151 -5.32 20.55 -1.25
N THR A 152 -4.47 20.82 -2.23
CA THR A 152 -4.01 19.84 -3.23
C THR A 152 -2.49 19.76 -3.17
N VAL A 153 -1.95 18.55 -3.20
CA VAL A 153 -0.51 18.30 -3.31
C VAL A 153 -0.18 17.99 -4.77
N PHE A 154 0.82 18.68 -5.31
CA PHE A 154 1.37 18.43 -6.64
C PHE A 154 2.83 17.98 -6.56
N ALA A 155 3.28 17.22 -7.55
CA ALA A 155 4.66 16.79 -7.70
C ALA A 155 5.34 17.47 -8.90
N SER A 156 6.64 17.74 -8.77
CA SER A 156 7.49 18.30 -9.84
C SER A 156 8.95 17.85 -9.72
N ASP A 157 9.62 17.65 -10.85
CA ASP A 157 11.07 17.38 -10.90
C ASP A 157 11.91 18.68 -10.91
N THR A 158 11.30 19.79 -11.30
CA THR A 158 11.94 21.11 -11.38
C THR A 158 11.31 22.10 -10.41
N PRO A 159 12.03 23.17 -10.00
CA PRO A 159 11.48 24.19 -9.12
C PRO A 159 10.17 24.76 -9.70
N PRO A 160 9.03 24.63 -9.01
CA PRO A 160 7.73 25.05 -9.52
C PRO A 160 7.59 26.57 -9.47
N THR A 161 7.01 27.17 -10.50
CA THR A 161 6.62 28.60 -10.52
C THR A 161 5.10 28.80 -10.43
N GLY A 162 4.36 27.71 -10.25
CA GLY A 162 2.90 27.64 -10.14
C GLY A 162 2.46 26.18 -10.27
N VAL A 163 1.15 25.93 -10.30
CA VAL A 163 0.58 24.56 -10.40
C VAL A 163 0.13 24.17 -11.80
N ASP A 164 0.15 25.11 -12.76
CA ASP A 164 -0.26 24.85 -14.14
C ASP A 164 0.64 23.81 -14.80
N GLY A 165 0.04 22.70 -15.23
CA GLY A 165 0.77 21.60 -15.87
C GLY A 165 1.46 20.64 -14.91
N LEU A 166 1.36 20.85 -13.58
CA LEU A 166 1.82 19.89 -12.59
C LEU A 166 0.81 18.75 -12.40
N THR A 167 1.30 17.61 -11.94
CA THR A 167 0.44 16.45 -11.63
C THR A 167 0.00 16.53 -10.17
N ALA A 168 -1.32 16.56 -9.94
CA ALA A 168 -1.88 16.41 -8.60
C ALA A 168 -1.72 14.96 -8.14
N VAL A 169 -1.21 14.76 -6.93
CA VAL A 169 -0.93 13.44 -6.35
C VAL A 169 -1.81 13.10 -5.16
N ALA A 170 -2.32 14.12 -4.47
CA ALA A 170 -3.29 13.97 -3.38
C ALA A 170 -4.11 15.26 -3.22
N SER A 171 -5.26 15.17 -2.56
CA SER A 171 -6.08 16.34 -2.19
C SER A 171 -6.93 16.05 -0.97
N VAL A 172 -7.26 17.11 -0.24
CA VAL A 172 -8.19 17.09 0.89
C VAL A 172 -9.11 18.29 0.81
N ASP A 173 -10.40 18.06 1.06
CA ASP A 173 -11.43 19.08 1.09
C ASP A 173 -11.95 19.27 2.51
N ASP A 174 -12.14 20.52 2.92
CA ASP A 174 -12.71 20.92 4.21
C ASP A 174 -12.07 20.20 5.42
N ALA A 175 -10.74 20.03 5.38
CA ALA A 175 -9.97 19.35 6.39
C ALA A 175 -10.07 20.03 7.76
N GLY A 176 -9.85 19.27 8.82
CA GLY A 176 -9.58 19.81 10.15
C GLY A 176 -8.22 20.52 10.19
N GLN A 177 -7.62 20.61 11.39
CA GLN A 177 -6.27 21.20 11.53
C GLN A 177 -5.15 20.23 11.15
N GLU A 178 -5.47 18.96 10.88
CA GLU A 178 -4.53 17.91 10.52
C GLU A 178 -5.10 17.10 9.36
N ALA A 179 -4.26 16.71 8.41
CA ALA A 179 -4.58 15.80 7.32
C ALA A 179 -3.36 14.98 6.92
N GLY A 180 -3.46 13.65 7.00
CA GLY A 180 -2.50 12.72 6.41
C GLY A 180 -2.96 12.34 5.00
N LEU A 181 -2.07 12.48 4.01
CA LEU A 181 -2.32 12.21 2.60
C LEU A 181 -1.42 11.08 2.13
N GLU A 182 -1.91 9.85 2.24
CA GLU A 182 -1.30 8.68 1.62
C GLU A 182 -1.49 8.74 0.11
N LEU A 183 -0.39 8.60 -0.65
CA LEU A 183 -0.43 8.54 -2.10
C LEU A 183 -0.77 7.11 -2.55
N GLU A 184 -1.58 6.98 -3.61
CA GLU A 184 -2.00 5.67 -4.13
C GLU A 184 -0.80 4.79 -4.53
N ASP A 185 0.21 5.41 -5.13
CA ASP A 185 1.50 4.82 -5.46
C ASP A 185 2.61 5.84 -5.10
N PRO A 186 3.80 5.39 -4.64
CA PRO A 186 4.91 6.31 -4.41
C PRO A 186 5.26 7.10 -5.66
N VAL A 187 5.30 8.43 -5.53
CA VAL A 187 5.61 9.35 -6.62
C VAL A 187 7.06 9.79 -6.53
N ARG A 188 7.81 9.58 -7.61
CA ARG A 188 9.15 10.12 -7.73
C ARG A 188 9.09 11.61 -8.06
N ALA A 189 9.65 12.44 -7.18
CA ALA A 189 9.71 13.89 -7.36
C ALA A 189 10.87 14.50 -6.57
N ARG A 190 11.33 15.68 -6.98
CA ARG A 190 12.23 16.51 -6.16
C ARG A 190 11.50 17.61 -5.41
N TYR A 191 10.40 18.10 -5.98
CA TYR A 191 9.60 19.16 -5.41
C TYR A 191 8.17 18.68 -5.18
N LEU A 192 7.60 19.10 -4.07
CA LEU A 192 6.17 19.06 -3.84
C LEU A 192 5.63 20.49 -3.82
N VAL A 193 4.35 20.66 -4.14
CA VAL A 193 3.62 21.90 -3.90
C VAL A 193 2.42 21.57 -3.03
N VAL A 194 2.34 22.17 -1.85
CA VAL A 194 1.14 22.14 -1.02
C VAL A 194 0.34 23.40 -1.33
N TRP A 195 -0.77 23.23 -2.06
CA TRP A 195 -1.56 24.32 -2.64
C TRP A 195 -2.90 24.45 -1.93
N LEU A 196 -3.09 25.52 -1.15
CA LEU A 196 -4.34 25.81 -0.44
C LEU A 196 -5.39 26.35 -1.43
N THR A 197 -6.53 25.68 -1.50
CA THR A 197 -7.65 25.98 -2.42
C THR A 197 -8.88 26.52 -1.72
N ALA A 198 -8.95 26.42 -0.38
CA ALA A 198 -9.92 27.12 0.46
C ALA A 198 -9.33 27.36 1.85
N LEU A 199 -9.62 28.53 2.43
CA LEU A 199 -9.13 28.97 3.73
C LEU A 199 -10.27 29.06 4.75
N PRO A 200 -9.97 28.91 6.05
CA PRO A 200 -10.98 29.00 7.09
C PRO A 200 -11.46 30.46 7.26
N PRO A 201 -12.73 30.66 7.68
CA PRO A 201 -13.23 31.99 7.99
C PRO A 201 -12.60 32.51 9.28
N VAL A 202 -12.18 33.77 9.26
CA VAL A 202 -11.68 34.53 10.41
C VAL A 202 -12.47 35.84 10.54
N ASP A 203 -12.23 36.60 11.61
CA ASP A 203 -12.82 37.93 11.72
C ASP A 203 -12.33 38.80 10.55
N GLY A 204 -13.27 39.37 9.80
CA GLY A 204 -12.96 40.23 8.64
C GLY A 204 -12.62 39.51 7.34
N GLY A 205 -12.61 38.18 7.24
CA GLY A 205 -12.35 37.49 5.97
C GLY A 205 -12.00 36.01 6.08
N PHE A 206 -11.03 35.58 5.28
CA PHE A 206 -10.50 34.22 5.21
C PHE A 206 -8.98 34.26 5.33
N SER A 207 -8.41 33.45 6.21
CA SER A 207 -6.96 33.37 6.43
C SER A 207 -6.67 32.00 7.01
N GLY A 208 -5.56 31.40 6.60
CA GLY A 208 -5.10 30.14 7.17
C GLY A 208 -3.61 30.00 6.92
N GLY A 209 -3.10 28.78 6.97
CA GLY A 209 -1.68 28.55 6.83
C GLY A 209 -1.27 27.10 6.99
N LEU A 210 0.03 26.89 7.03
CA LEU A 210 0.68 25.60 7.23
C LEU A 210 1.64 25.74 8.41
N ARG A 211 1.32 25.06 9.51
CA ARG A 211 2.17 24.98 10.70
C ARG A 211 3.32 24.00 10.50
N GLU A 212 3.03 22.85 9.91
CA GLU A 212 4.02 21.82 9.63
C GLU A 212 3.61 21.01 8.41
N ILE A 213 4.61 20.58 7.64
CA ILE A 213 4.49 19.68 6.50
C ILE A 213 5.57 18.61 6.67
N ALA A 214 5.14 17.38 6.94
CA ALA A 214 6.04 16.25 6.98
C ALA A 214 5.87 15.41 5.71
N VAL A 215 6.98 14.86 5.22
CA VAL A 215 7.00 14.01 4.02
C VAL A 215 7.63 12.68 4.39
N THR A 216 6.99 11.59 3.98
CA THR A 216 7.50 10.23 4.15
C THR A 216 7.79 9.63 2.79
N GLU A 217 8.96 9.01 2.63
CA GLU A 217 9.38 8.31 1.42
C GLU A 217 9.49 6.81 1.62
N VAL A 218 9.44 6.04 0.53
CA VAL A 218 9.86 4.64 0.53
C VAL A 218 11.34 4.58 0.13
N PRO A 219 12.24 4.08 1.01
CA PRO A 219 13.65 3.98 0.69
C PRO A 219 13.90 3.11 -0.55
N ARG A 220 14.97 3.42 -1.29
CA ARG A 220 15.43 2.51 -2.35
C ARG A 220 16.18 1.33 -1.73
N ALA A 221 15.88 0.12 -2.21
CA ALA A 221 16.57 -1.12 -1.86
C ALA A 221 17.98 -1.20 -2.46
#